data_AF-B4DPX5-F1
#
_entry.id   AF-B4DPX5-F1
#
_cell.length_a   1.000
_cell.length_b   1.000
_cell.length_c   1.000
_cell.angle_alpha   90.00
_cell.angle_beta   90.00
_cell.angle_gamma   90.00
#
_symmetry.space_group_name_H-M   'P 1'
#
loop_
_entity.id
_entity.type
_entity.pdbx_description
1 polymer ?
#
loop_
_entity_poly.entity_id
_entity_poly.type
_entity_poly.pdbx_seq_one_letter_code
_entity_poly.pdbx_strand_id
1 'polypeptide(L)'
;MEKYADREDMIIMFVDSYDVILAGSPTELLKKFVQSGSRLLFSAESFCWPEWGLAEQYPEVGTGKRFLNSGGFIGFATTIHQIVRQWKYKDDDDDQLFYTRLYLDPGLREKLSLNLDHKSRIFQNLNGALDEVVLKFDRNRVRIRNVAYDTLPIVVHGNGPTKLQLNYLGNYVPNGWTPEGGCGFCNQDRRTLPGGAASPPGVSGRVCGTAYSVSAPLPAAAATPGLSPRQGHPFPAQQRGLP
;
A
#
# COMPACT_ATOMS: atom_id res chain seq x y z
N MET A 1 17.99 4.76 -20.29
CA MET A 1 16.87 5.10 -21.22
C MET A 1 17.31 5.31 -22.68
N GLU A 2 18.59 5.55 -22.97
CA GLU A 2 19.11 5.85 -24.31
C GLU A 2 18.75 4.82 -25.39
N LYS A 3 18.76 3.52 -25.04
CA LYS A 3 18.35 2.41 -25.94
C LYS A 3 16.94 2.59 -26.54
N TYR A 4 16.09 3.36 -25.88
CA TYR A 4 14.67 3.51 -26.21
C TYR A 4 14.30 4.93 -26.62
N ALA A 5 15.29 5.79 -26.91
CA ALA A 5 15.11 7.20 -27.22
C ALA A 5 14.15 7.45 -28.40
N ASP A 6 14.14 6.54 -29.39
CA ASP A 6 13.36 6.67 -30.62
C ASP A 6 12.20 5.65 -30.72
N ARG A 7 11.87 4.96 -29.62
CA ARG A 7 10.82 3.92 -29.58
C ARG A 7 9.46 4.49 -29.22
N GLU A 8 8.77 5.06 -30.21
CA GLU A 8 7.43 5.65 -30.01
C GLU A 8 6.33 4.62 -29.71
N ASP A 9 6.51 3.37 -30.14
CA ASP A 9 5.58 2.26 -29.94
C ASP A 9 5.65 1.64 -28.52
N MET A 10 6.62 2.05 -27.72
CA MET A 10 6.90 1.43 -26.42
C MET A 10 6.42 2.30 -25.26
N ILE A 11 5.60 1.71 -24.40
CA ILE A 11 5.17 2.31 -23.13
C ILE A 11 6.03 1.70 -22.02
N ILE A 12 6.58 2.55 -21.18
CA ILE A 12 7.36 2.16 -20.00
C ILE A 12 6.63 2.66 -18.76
N MET A 13 6.57 1.81 -17.74
CA MET A 13 6.21 2.21 -16.39
C MET A 13 7.44 2.04 -15.50
N PHE A 14 7.80 3.12 -14.81
CA PHE A 14 8.75 3.08 -13.71
C PHE A 14 7.97 3.04 -12.40
N VAL A 15 8.43 2.21 -11.47
CA VAL A 15 7.94 2.15 -10.10
C VAL A 15 9.10 1.82 -9.17
N ASP A 16 8.99 2.27 -7.92
CA ASP A 16 9.80 1.72 -6.84
C ASP A 16 9.52 0.21 -6.67
N SER A 17 10.39 -0.48 -5.94
CA SER A 17 10.30 -1.93 -5.78
C SER A 17 10.17 -2.42 -4.35
N TYR A 18 10.79 -1.74 -3.38
CA TYR A 18 10.81 -2.22 -1.99
C TYR A 18 9.45 -2.10 -1.30
N ASP A 19 8.66 -1.11 -1.68
CA ASP A 19 7.35 -0.84 -1.10
C ASP A 19 6.31 -0.55 -2.18
N VAL A 20 6.34 -1.36 -3.23
CA VAL A 20 5.30 -1.35 -4.27
C VAL A 20 4.76 -2.76 -4.48
N ILE A 21 3.43 -2.87 -4.59
CA ILE A 21 2.77 -4.10 -5.04
C ILE A 21 1.86 -3.79 -6.23
N LEU A 22 1.78 -4.73 -7.17
CA LEU A 22 0.95 -4.63 -8.37
C LEU A 22 -0.40 -5.32 -8.12
N ALA A 23 -1.47 -4.53 -8.20
CA ALA A 23 -2.84 -4.92 -7.95
C ALA A 23 -3.69 -5.03 -9.23
N GLY A 24 -3.18 -4.65 -10.41
CA GLY A 24 -3.88 -4.63 -11.71
C GLY A 24 -3.16 -5.42 -12.80
N SER A 25 -3.84 -5.69 -13.94
CA SER A 25 -3.20 -6.36 -15.09
C SER A 25 -2.57 -5.35 -16.06
N PRO A 26 -1.58 -5.75 -16.88
CA PRO A 26 -1.00 -4.87 -17.90
C PRO A 26 -2.03 -4.35 -18.92
N THR A 27 -3.01 -5.17 -19.29
CA THR A 27 -4.11 -4.75 -20.20
C THR A 27 -4.96 -3.64 -19.59
N GLU A 28 -5.32 -3.76 -18.30
CA GLU A 28 -6.09 -2.73 -17.59
C GLU A 28 -5.26 -1.45 -17.41
N LEU A 29 -3.97 -1.60 -17.10
CA LEU A 29 -3.01 -0.50 -17.00
C LEU A 29 -2.95 0.31 -18.29
N LEU A 30 -2.71 -0.35 -19.42
CA LEU A 30 -2.62 0.30 -20.73
C LEU A 30 -3.95 0.97 -21.12
N LYS A 31 -5.09 0.31 -20.86
CA LYS A 31 -6.40 0.91 -21.08
C LYS A 31 -6.56 2.22 -20.31
N LYS A 32 -6.23 2.24 -19.03
CA LYS A 32 -6.33 3.44 -18.18
C LYS A 32 -5.34 4.53 -18.59
N PHE A 33 -4.13 4.14 -18.97
CA PHE A 33 -3.13 5.09 -19.47
C PHE A 33 -3.62 5.77 -20.74
N VAL A 34 -4.13 5.02 -21.72
CA VAL A 34 -4.71 5.59 -22.94
C VAL A 34 -5.91 6.49 -22.62
N GLN A 35 -6.79 6.08 -21.70
CA GLN A 35 -7.93 6.90 -21.26
C GLN A 35 -7.53 8.22 -20.58
N SER A 36 -6.32 8.31 -20.03
CA SER A 36 -5.82 9.56 -19.43
C SER A 36 -5.51 10.63 -20.48
N GLY A 37 -5.27 10.24 -21.74
CA GLY A 37 -4.80 11.13 -22.80
C GLY A 37 -3.39 11.67 -22.58
N SER A 38 -2.70 11.25 -21.52
CA SER A 38 -1.35 11.71 -21.19
C SER A 38 -0.30 10.99 -22.03
N ARG A 39 0.83 11.67 -22.26
CA ARG A 39 2.03 11.03 -22.83
C ARG A 39 2.98 10.52 -21.74
N LEU A 40 2.95 11.14 -20.58
CA LEU A 40 3.67 10.73 -19.37
C LEU A 40 2.85 11.13 -18.14
N LEU A 41 2.28 10.12 -17.50
CA LEU A 41 1.44 10.23 -16.33
C LEU A 41 2.23 9.84 -15.08
N PHE A 42 2.45 10.80 -14.20
CA PHE A 42 3.02 10.57 -12.88
C PHE A 42 1.94 10.19 -11.87
N SER A 43 2.33 9.48 -10.82
CA SER A 43 1.49 9.31 -9.65
C SER A 43 1.28 10.65 -8.94
N ALA A 44 0.14 10.79 -8.26
CA ALA A 44 -0.20 11.98 -7.49
C ALA A 44 -0.27 11.65 -5.99
N GLU A 45 0.06 12.62 -5.15
CA GLU A 45 -0.02 12.50 -3.68
C GLU A 45 -0.58 13.76 -2.99
N SER A 46 -0.82 13.63 -1.69
CA SER A 46 -1.43 14.68 -0.85
C SER A 46 -0.45 15.79 -0.48
N PHE A 47 0.86 15.52 -0.47
CA PHE A 47 1.87 16.45 0.05
C PHE A 47 2.77 17.01 -1.06
N CYS A 48 3.08 18.31 -0.98
CA CYS A 48 4.10 18.92 -1.81
C CYS A 48 5.46 18.72 -1.12
N TRP A 49 6.19 17.69 -1.54
CA TRP A 49 7.48 17.30 -0.97
C TRP A 49 8.55 17.22 -2.06
N PRO A 50 9.83 17.56 -1.79
CA PRO A 50 10.38 18.04 -0.51
C PRO A 50 10.17 19.54 -0.27
N GLU A 51 10.02 20.33 -1.33
CA GLU A 51 9.86 21.79 -1.24
C GLU A 51 8.37 22.20 -1.22
N TRP A 52 7.80 22.34 -0.02
CA TRP A 52 6.39 22.71 0.16
C TRP A 52 6.01 24.06 -0.46
N GLY A 53 6.97 25.00 -0.57
CA GLY A 53 6.78 26.31 -1.20
C GLY A 53 6.47 26.27 -2.70
N LEU A 54 6.66 25.12 -3.35
CA LEU A 54 6.29 24.94 -4.76
C LEU A 54 4.80 24.70 -4.97
N ALA A 55 4.02 24.49 -3.88
CA ALA A 55 2.60 24.14 -3.97
C ALA A 55 1.76 25.15 -4.77
N GLU A 56 2.07 26.45 -4.67
CA GLU A 56 1.35 27.51 -5.42
C GLU A 56 1.56 27.42 -6.93
N GLN A 57 2.65 26.81 -7.39
CA GLN A 57 2.95 26.67 -8.82
C GLN A 57 2.21 25.49 -9.47
N TYR A 58 1.71 24.55 -8.67
CA TYR A 58 0.92 23.44 -9.18
C TYR A 58 -0.44 23.93 -9.69
N PRO A 59 -0.95 23.39 -10.82
CA PRO A 59 -2.33 23.67 -11.24
C PRO A 59 -3.33 23.35 -10.13
N GLU A 60 -4.37 24.18 -10.01
CA GLU A 60 -5.49 23.90 -9.11
C GLU A 60 -6.24 22.64 -9.58
N VAL A 61 -6.61 21.80 -8.62
CA VAL A 61 -7.40 20.59 -8.88
C VAL A 61 -8.61 20.61 -7.94
N GLY A 62 -9.82 20.53 -8.51
CA GLY A 62 -11.04 20.62 -7.69
C GLY A 62 -11.21 19.44 -6.74
N THR A 63 -11.14 18.21 -7.27
CA THR A 63 -11.15 16.98 -6.47
C THR A 63 -10.02 16.07 -6.92
N GLY A 64 -9.13 15.72 -6.01
CA GLY A 64 -7.99 14.86 -6.29
C GLY A 64 -6.73 15.26 -5.54
N LYS A 65 -5.70 14.44 -5.69
CA LYS A 65 -4.35 14.66 -5.21
C LYS A 65 -3.62 15.64 -6.14
N ARG A 66 -2.99 16.67 -5.59
CA ARG A 66 -2.50 17.82 -6.38
C ARG A 66 -1.03 17.68 -6.80
N PHE A 67 -0.22 17.00 -6.00
CA PHE A 67 1.23 17.07 -6.12
C PHE A 67 1.80 15.80 -6.73
N LEU A 68 2.95 15.92 -7.39
CA LEU A 68 3.64 14.81 -8.05
C LEU A 68 4.32 13.89 -7.01
N ASN A 69 4.29 12.59 -7.27
CA ASN A 69 5.16 11.61 -6.60
C ASN A 69 5.97 10.82 -7.65
N SER A 70 7.29 10.71 -7.45
CA SER A 70 8.22 10.10 -8.42
C SER A 70 8.29 8.57 -8.34
N GLY A 71 7.83 7.94 -7.26
CA GLY A 71 7.91 6.49 -7.06
C GLY A 71 7.00 5.67 -7.99
N GLY A 72 6.22 6.33 -8.86
CA GLY A 72 5.48 5.68 -9.93
C GLY A 72 5.11 6.63 -11.07
N PHE A 73 5.45 6.25 -12.31
CA PHE A 73 5.00 6.94 -13.51
C PHE A 73 4.96 6.02 -14.72
N ILE A 74 4.10 6.33 -15.70
CA ILE A 74 3.93 5.57 -16.94
C ILE A 74 3.85 6.52 -18.14
N GLY A 75 4.54 6.19 -19.22
CA GLY A 75 4.55 7.02 -20.41
C GLY A 75 5.19 6.37 -21.62
N PHE A 76 5.15 7.07 -22.75
CA PHE A 76 5.88 6.68 -23.94
C PHE A 76 7.39 6.78 -23.70
N ALA A 77 8.14 5.80 -24.20
CA ALA A 77 9.59 5.71 -23.97
C ALA A 77 10.33 6.97 -24.46
N THR A 78 9.92 7.55 -25.58
CA THR A 78 10.49 8.79 -26.13
C THR A 78 10.27 9.98 -25.18
N THR A 79 9.06 10.12 -24.63
CA THR A 79 8.72 11.19 -23.67
C THR A 79 9.45 11.01 -22.33
N ILE A 80 9.52 9.77 -21.81
CA ILE A 80 10.32 9.48 -20.60
C ILE A 80 11.80 9.78 -20.85
N HIS A 81 12.35 9.37 -22.00
CA HIS A 81 13.75 9.63 -22.34
C HIS A 81 14.05 11.14 -22.36
N GLN A 82 13.17 11.96 -22.95
CA GLN A 82 13.32 13.42 -22.99
C GLN A 82 13.33 14.07 -21.60
N ILE A 83 12.64 13.48 -20.62
CA ILE A 83 12.67 13.93 -19.22
C ILE A 83 13.96 13.46 -18.55
N VAL A 84 14.19 12.15 -18.47
CA VAL A 84 15.29 11.60 -17.64
C VAL A 84 16.68 11.96 -18.15
N ARG A 85 16.84 12.23 -19.44
CA ARG A 85 18.13 12.68 -20.01
C ARG A 85 18.57 14.07 -19.51
N GLN A 86 17.69 14.82 -18.87
CA GLN A 86 17.99 16.13 -18.30
C GLN A 86 18.62 16.01 -16.90
N TRP A 87 18.63 14.80 -16.31
CA TRP A 87 19.33 14.55 -15.06
C TRP A 87 20.83 14.78 -15.23
N LYS A 88 21.37 15.69 -14.43
CA LYS A 88 22.79 16.06 -14.36
C LYS A 88 23.23 16.34 -12.93
N TYR A 89 22.48 15.77 -11.99
CA TYR A 89 22.60 15.96 -10.55
C TYR A 89 23.39 14.79 -9.95
N LYS A 90 23.68 14.86 -8.66
CA LYS A 90 24.41 13.82 -7.93
C LYS A 90 23.52 12.61 -7.66
N ASP A 91 24.13 11.46 -7.37
CA ASP A 91 23.42 10.23 -7.05
C ASP A 91 22.57 10.31 -5.75
N ASP A 92 22.88 11.26 -4.87
CA ASP A 92 22.17 11.52 -3.60
C ASP A 92 21.23 12.73 -3.65
N ASP A 93 21.09 13.39 -4.82
CA ASP A 93 20.10 14.44 -5.01
C ASP A 93 18.68 13.86 -5.14
N ASP A 94 17.68 14.64 -4.74
CA ASP A 94 16.28 14.20 -4.66
C ASP A 94 15.64 14.04 -6.04
N ASP A 95 15.22 12.81 -6.36
CA ASP A 95 14.58 12.45 -7.62
C ASP A 95 13.19 13.09 -7.75
N GLN A 96 12.41 13.15 -6.66
CA GLN A 96 11.08 13.76 -6.65
C GLN A 96 11.13 15.26 -6.97
N LEU A 97 12.11 15.98 -6.42
CA LEU A 97 12.34 17.40 -6.68
C LEU A 97 12.72 17.66 -8.14
N PHE A 98 13.54 16.78 -8.73
CA PHE A 98 13.87 16.84 -10.15
C PHE A 98 12.63 16.75 -11.04
N TYR A 99 11.80 15.71 -10.84
CA TYR A 99 10.58 15.55 -11.63
C TYR A 99 9.56 16.66 -11.36
N THR A 100 9.44 17.12 -10.11
CA THR A 100 8.58 18.24 -9.71
C THR A 100 8.94 19.51 -10.49
N ARG A 101 10.22 19.89 -10.54
CA ARG A 101 10.66 21.10 -11.24
C ARG A 101 10.37 21.02 -12.74
N LEU A 102 10.55 19.86 -13.36
CA LEU A 102 10.22 19.67 -14.78
C LEU A 102 8.70 19.70 -15.04
N TYR A 103 7.89 19.13 -14.14
CA TYR A 103 6.43 19.19 -14.25
C TYR A 103 5.88 20.61 -14.04
N LEU A 104 6.54 21.41 -13.20
CA LEU A 104 6.11 22.77 -12.89
C LEU A 104 6.40 23.77 -14.01
N ASP A 105 7.37 23.51 -14.89
CA ASP A 105 7.55 24.27 -16.14
C ASP A 105 6.29 24.12 -17.02
N PRO A 106 5.49 25.19 -17.19
CA PRO A 106 4.24 25.11 -17.94
C PRO A 106 4.46 24.77 -19.42
N GLY A 107 5.52 25.30 -20.02
CA GLY A 107 5.84 25.07 -21.43
C GLY A 107 6.29 23.63 -21.67
N LEU A 108 7.10 23.08 -20.78
CA LEU A 108 7.49 21.67 -20.85
C LEU A 108 6.30 20.74 -20.58
N ARG A 109 5.48 21.04 -19.56
CA ARG A 109 4.28 20.28 -19.21
C ARG A 109 3.29 20.20 -20.37
N GLU A 110 3.03 21.31 -21.04
CA GLU A 110 2.16 21.36 -22.22
C GLU A 110 2.79 20.60 -23.39
N LYS A 111 4.05 20.94 -23.74
CA LYS A 111 4.77 20.36 -24.87
C LYS A 111 4.86 18.83 -24.82
N LEU A 112 5.09 18.27 -23.64
CA LEU A 112 5.25 16.83 -23.43
C LEU A 112 3.98 16.16 -22.90
N SER A 113 2.87 16.90 -22.75
CA SER A 113 1.60 16.40 -22.22
C SER A 113 1.78 15.61 -20.92
N LEU A 114 2.47 16.23 -19.96
CA LEU A 114 2.72 15.66 -18.64
C LEU A 114 1.48 15.83 -17.77
N ASN A 115 1.07 14.78 -17.07
CA ASN A 115 -0.10 14.80 -16.19
C ASN A 115 0.18 14.07 -14.88
N LEU A 116 -0.67 14.29 -13.88
CA LEU A 116 -0.68 13.52 -12.64
C LEU A 116 -1.98 12.70 -12.53
N ASP A 117 -1.90 11.51 -11.95
CA ASP A 117 -3.05 10.65 -11.68
C ASP A 117 -3.83 11.11 -10.44
N HIS A 118 -4.47 12.27 -10.54
CA HIS A 118 -5.12 12.97 -9.43
C HIS A 118 -6.18 12.15 -8.67
N LYS A 119 -6.75 11.10 -9.27
CA LYS A 119 -7.84 10.29 -8.70
C LYS A 119 -7.44 8.84 -8.46
N SER A 120 -6.15 8.56 -8.42
CA SER A 120 -5.59 7.23 -8.15
C SER A 120 -6.16 6.13 -9.06
N ARG A 121 -6.34 6.40 -10.36
CA ARG A 121 -6.87 5.40 -11.30
C ARG A 121 -5.88 4.27 -11.55
N ILE A 122 -4.60 4.63 -11.62
CA ILE A 122 -3.46 3.75 -11.87
C ILE A 122 -2.61 3.65 -10.59
N PHE A 123 -2.23 4.77 -9.98
CA PHE A 123 -1.30 4.79 -8.85
C PHE A 123 -2.00 5.17 -7.55
N GLN A 124 -1.85 4.36 -6.51
CA GLN A 124 -2.24 4.72 -5.14
C GLN A 124 -1.00 4.86 -4.27
N ASN A 125 -0.66 6.11 -3.96
CA ASN A 125 0.27 6.43 -2.88
C ASN A 125 -0.49 6.40 -1.55
N LEU A 126 0.04 5.71 -0.53
CA LEU A 126 -0.66 5.50 0.73
C LEU A 126 -0.51 6.65 1.72
N ASN A 127 0.61 7.40 1.66
CA ASN A 127 0.85 8.49 2.59
C ASN A 127 -0.19 9.61 2.44
N GLY A 128 -0.90 9.92 3.53
CA GLY A 128 -1.99 10.92 3.52
C GLY A 128 -3.26 10.48 2.78
N ALA A 129 -3.45 9.18 2.57
CA ALA A 129 -4.66 8.61 1.92
C ALA A 129 -5.07 7.24 2.49
N LEU A 130 -4.67 6.90 3.72
CA LEU A 130 -4.92 5.59 4.32
C LEU A 130 -6.42 5.30 4.54
N ASP A 131 -7.18 6.32 4.92
CA ASP A 131 -8.64 6.27 5.13
C ASP A 131 -9.43 6.16 3.81
N GLU A 132 -8.79 6.40 2.68
CA GLU A 132 -9.40 6.24 1.35
C GLU A 132 -9.31 4.80 0.83
N VAL A 133 -8.49 3.93 1.44
CA VAL A 133 -8.12 2.64 0.86
C VAL A 133 -8.77 1.48 1.61
N VAL A 134 -9.51 0.65 0.87
CA VAL A 134 -10.10 -0.59 1.40
C VAL A 134 -9.75 -1.80 0.53
N LEU A 135 -9.66 -2.99 1.14
CA LEU A 135 -9.51 -4.24 0.39
C LEU A 135 -10.82 -4.58 -0.33
N LYS A 136 -10.72 -4.87 -1.63
CA LYS A 136 -11.79 -5.41 -2.45
C LYS A 136 -11.47 -6.87 -2.79
N PHE A 137 -12.18 -7.77 -2.15
CA PHE A 137 -12.06 -9.20 -2.41
C PHE A 137 -12.79 -9.61 -3.69
N ASP A 138 -12.19 -10.56 -4.38
CA ASP A 138 -12.76 -11.39 -5.44
C ASP A 138 -12.51 -12.87 -5.04
N ARG A 139 -13.04 -13.82 -5.80
CA ARG A 139 -12.96 -15.26 -5.51
C ARG A 139 -11.52 -15.75 -5.28
N ASN A 140 -10.63 -15.43 -6.23
CA ASN A 140 -9.23 -15.89 -6.26
C ASN A 140 -8.24 -14.75 -6.46
N ARG A 141 -8.63 -13.52 -6.08
CA ARG A 141 -7.77 -12.33 -6.16
C ARG A 141 -8.27 -11.27 -5.19
N VAL A 142 -7.36 -10.46 -4.66
CA VAL A 142 -7.69 -9.26 -3.88
C VAL A 142 -7.11 -8.03 -4.56
N ARG A 143 -7.84 -6.92 -4.52
CA ARG A 143 -7.39 -5.60 -4.95
C ARG A 143 -7.62 -4.58 -3.85
N ILE A 144 -7.19 -3.35 -4.08
CA ILE A 144 -7.64 -2.20 -3.29
C ILE A 144 -8.67 -1.38 -4.07
N ARG A 145 -9.57 -0.72 -3.36
CA ARG A 145 -10.44 0.34 -3.87
C ARG A 145 -10.12 1.62 -3.14
N ASN A 146 -9.93 2.71 -3.89
CA ASN A 146 -9.99 4.05 -3.32
C ASN A 146 -11.46 4.47 -3.25
N VAL A 147 -12.02 4.64 -2.04
CA VAL A 147 -13.44 4.96 -1.83
C VAL A 147 -13.75 6.44 -2.04
N ALA A 148 -12.76 7.32 -1.96
CA ALA A 148 -12.95 8.76 -2.20
C ALA A 148 -13.20 9.06 -3.69
N TYR A 149 -12.57 8.29 -4.59
CA TYR A 149 -12.68 8.48 -6.04
C TYR A 149 -13.37 7.34 -6.79
N ASP A 150 -13.78 6.31 -6.06
CA ASP A 150 -14.35 5.07 -6.58
C ASP A 150 -13.47 4.39 -7.66
N THR A 151 -12.17 4.29 -7.41
CA THR A 151 -11.20 3.71 -8.35
C THR A 151 -10.61 2.40 -7.86
N LEU A 152 -10.12 1.59 -8.79
CA LEU A 152 -9.37 0.36 -8.51
C LEU A 152 -7.92 0.53 -8.99
N PRO A 153 -7.01 1.05 -8.16
CA PRO A 153 -5.60 1.26 -8.53
C PRO A 153 -4.93 0.00 -9.10
N ILE A 154 -3.94 0.23 -9.97
CA ILE A 154 -3.07 -0.81 -10.55
C ILE A 154 -1.83 -1.00 -9.68
N VAL A 155 -1.26 0.09 -9.20
CA VAL A 155 -0.03 0.14 -8.41
C VAL A 155 -0.38 0.65 -7.02
N VAL A 156 0.13 0.00 -5.98
CA VAL A 156 0.00 0.44 -4.59
C VAL A 156 1.39 0.71 -4.06
N HIS A 157 1.64 1.94 -3.63
CA HIS A 157 2.94 2.43 -3.18
C HIS A 157 2.86 2.85 -1.71
N GLY A 158 3.61 2.15 -0.86
CA GLY A 158 3.73 2.41 0.58
C GLY A 158 4.67 3.55 0.93
N ASN A 159 4.58 4.66 0.22
CA ASN A 159 5.52 5.78 0.32
C ASN A 159 5.59 6.38 1.75
N GLY A 160 6.74 6.95 2.08
CA GLY A 160 6.99 7.57 3.38
C GLY A 160 6.73 6.60 4.57
N PRO A 161 5.96 7.01 5.60
CA PRO A 161 5.76 6.23 6.81
C PRO A 161 4.70 5.11 6.69
N THR A 162 4.35 4.67 5.48
CA THR A 162 3.23 3.73 5.26
C THR A 162 3.62 2.31 4.88
N LYS A 163 4.90 1.95 5.07
CA LYS A 163 5.46 0.62 4.75
C LYS A 163 4.72 -0.51 5.49
N LEU A 164 4.33 -0.30 6.75
CA LEU A 164 3.57 -1.31 7.53
C LEU A 164 2.14 -1.51 7.02
N GLN A 165 1.49 -0.43 6.58
CA GLN A 165 0.17 -0.51 5.96
C GLN A 165 0.26 -1.25 4.62
N LEU A 166 1.33 -1.03 3.85
CA LEU A 166 1.58 -1.82 2.66
C LEU A 166 1.83 -3.30 2.98
N ASN A 167 2.59 -3.62 4.05
CA ASN A 167 2.77 -5.01 4.49
C ASN A 167 1.43 -5.68 4.79
N TYR A 168 0.51 -4.97 5.43
CA TYR A 168 -0.86 -5.46 5.65
C TYR A 168 -1.59 -5.76 4.33
N LEU A 169 -1.55 -4.83 3.36
CA LEU A 169 -2.19 -5.01 2.05
C LEU A 169 -1.55 -6.15 1.25
N GLY A 170 -0.21 -6.29 1.31
CA GLY A 170 0.58 -7.31 0.63
C GLY A 170 0.28 -8.74 1.10
N ASN A 171 -0.26 -8.92 2.30
CA ASN A 171 -0.75 -10.23 2.74
C ASN A 171 -1.93 -10.74 1.91
N TYR A 172 -2.61 -9.86 1.17
CA TYR A 172 -3.80 -10.20 0.37
C TYR A 172 -3.59 -9.93 -1.11
N VAL A 173 -3.10 -8.74 -1.46
CA VAL A 173 -3.03 -8.24 -2.84
C VAL A 173 -1.73 -8.71 -3.53
N PRO A 174 -1.78 -9.21 -4.78
CA PRO A 174 -2.98 -9.55 -5.54
C PRO A 174 -3.54 -10.94 -5.20
N ASN A 175 -2.70 -11.84 -4.68
CA ASN A 175 -3.01 -13.24 -4.43
C ASN A 175 -2.29 -13.80 -3.18
N GLY A 176 -1.90 -12.94 -2.24
CA GLY A 176 -1.25 -13.35 -0.99
C GLY A 176 -2.17 -14.27 -0.16
N TRP A 177 -3.43 -13.87 -0.01
CA TRP A 177 -4.51 -14.70 0.53
C TRP A 177 -5.82 -14.38 -0.18
N THR A 178 -6.59 -15.40 -0.52
CA THR A 178 -7.86 -15.29 -1.25
C THR A 178 -8.95 -16.15 -0.60
N PRO A 179 -10.24 -15.76 -0.71
CA PRO A 179 -11.33 -16.50 -0.07
C PRO A 179 -11.46 -17.96 -0.51
N GLU A 180 -11.32 -18.25 -1.81
CA GLU A 180 -11.45 -19.62 -2.34
C GLU A 180 -10.12 -20.38 -2.38
N GLY A 181 -8.98 -19.68 -2.57
CA GLY A 181 -7.67 -20.30 -2.73
C GLY A 181 -6.80 -20.36 -1.47
N GLY A 182 -7.24 -19.76 -0.36
CA GLY A 182 -6.42 -19.60 0.83
C GLY A 182 -5.16 -18.77 0.54
N CYS A 183 -4.07 -19.03 1.26
CA CYS A 183 -2.83 -18.26 1.12
C CYS A 183 -1.93 -18.79 -0.02
N GLY A 184 -1.52 -17.92 -0.94
CA GLY A 184 -0.81 -18.29 -2.17
C GLY A 184 0.69 -18.53 -2.04
N PHE A 185 1.28 -18.33 -0.85
CA PHE A 185 2.72 -18.43 -0.63
C PHE A 185 3.14 -19.23 0.61
N CYS A 186 2.18 -19.67 1.42
CA CYS A 186 2.45 -20.55 2.55
C CYS A 186 2.67 -21.99 2.07
N ASN A 187 3.38 -22.77 2.88
CA ASN A 187 3.48 -24.21 2.71
C ASN A 187 2.13 -24.86 3.07
N GLN A 188 1.18 -24.86 2.13
CA GLN A 188 -0.08 -25.58 2.27
C GLN A 188 0.19 -27.11 2.38
N ASP A 189 -0.69 -27.84 3.07
CA ASP A 189 -0.65 -29.30 3.24
C ASP A 189 0.60 -29.93 3.91
N ARG A 190 1.19 -29.30 4.94
CA ARG A 190 2.20 -30.01 5.75
C ARG A 190 1.56 -31.02 6.72
N ARG A 191 1.62 -32.31 6.34
CA ARG A 191 1.34 -33.45 7.22
C ARG A 191 2.61 -33.92 7.95
N THR A 192 2.50 -34.16 9.25
CA THR A 192 3.57 -34.75 10.08
C THR A 192 3.48 -36.27 10.04
N LEU A 193 4.56 -36.95 9.65
CA LEU A 193 4.65 -38.42 9.63
C LEU A 193 4.83 -38.97 11.06
N PRO A 194 4.11 -40.04 11.47
CA PRO A 194 4.41 -40.71 12.74
C PRO A 194 5.79 -41.37 12.65
N GLY A 195 6.73 -40.96 13.52
CA GLY A 195 8.06 -41.57 13.67
C GLY A 195 9.21 -40.92 12.88
N GLY A 196 9.01 -39.78 12.21
CA GLY A 196 10.05 -39.13 11.42
C GLY A 196 11.09 -38.37 12.25
N ALA A 197 12.18 -39.03 12.62
CA ALA A 197 13.43 -38.36 12.97
C ALA A 197 14.04 -37.72 11.71
N ALA A 198 13.99 -36.39 11.63
CA ALA A 198 14.84 -35.61 10.76
C ALA A 198 15.36 -34.43 11.59
N SER A 199 16.62 -34.50 12.00
CA SER A 199 17.28 -33.37 12.67
C SER A 199 17.17 -32.14 11.75
N PRO A 200 16.55 -31.04 12.20
CA PRO A 200 16.51 -29.82 11.40
C PRO A 200 17.92 -29.28 11.21
N PRO A 201 18.18 -28.46 10.17
CA PRO A 201 19.51 -27.89 9.96
C PRO A 201 19.93 -27.08 11.20
N GLY A 202 20.95 -27.59 11.92
CA GLY A 202 21.71 -26.85 12.93
C GLY A 202 20.92 -26.24 14.10
N VAL A 203 19.88 -26.90 14.63
CA VAL A 203 19.26 -26.44 15.89
C VAL A 203 20.16 -26.85 17.06
N SER A 204 21.13 -25.99 17.41
CA SER A 204 21.83 -26.06 18.69
C SER A 204 20.98 -25.38 19.77
N GLY A 205 19.98 -26.09 20.28
CA GLY A 205 19.26 -25.66 21.48
C GLY A 205 20.05 -26.03 22.74
N ARG A 206 20.65 -25.06 23.44
CA ARG A 206 20.86 -25.23 24.89
C ARG A 206 19.49 -25.08 25.53
N VAL A 207 18.93 -26.18 26.03
CA VAL A 207 17.78 -26.14 26.92
C VAL A 207 18.27 -25.53 28.24
N CYS A 208 17.99 -24.25 28.48
CA CYS A 208 18.04 -23.70 29.83
C CYS A 208 16.77 -24.15 30.57
N GLY A 209 16.80 -25.35 31.11
CA GLY A 209 15.78 -25.83 32.03
C GLY A 209 16.20 -25.52 33.46
N THR A 210 15.64 -24.48 34.08
CA THR A 210 15.50 -24.45 35.53
C THR A 210 14.25 -25.25 35.88
N ALA A 211 14.45 -26.44 36.41
CA ALA A 211 13.39 -27.26 36.97
C ALA A 211 12.88 -26.59 38.25
N TYR A 212 11.62 -26.16 38.28
CA TYR A 212 10.88 -25.99 39.52
C TYR A 212 9.93 -27.17 39.69
N SER A 213 10.19 -27.99 40.70
CA SER A 213 9.25 -29.02 41.15
C SER A 213 8.09 -28.35 41.88
N VAL A 214 6.90 -28.37 41.30
CA VAL A 214 5.65 -28.02 42.00
C VAL A 214 4.99 -29.32 42.43
N SER A 215 5.20 -29.70 43.68
CA SER A 215 4.41 -30.72 44.36
C SER A 215 3.29 -30.03 45.14
N ALA A 216 2.05 -30.13 44.65
CA ALA A 216 0.87 -29.81 45.44
C ALA A 216 -0.26 -30.80 45.09
N PRO A 217 -0.82 -31.53 46.07
CA PRO A 217 -1.95 -32.43 45.82
C PRO A 217 -3.27 -31.66 45.78
N LEU A 218 -4.17 -32.07 44.88
CA LEU A 218 -5.57 -31.63 44.81
C LEU A 218 -6.36 -32.07 46.06
N PRO A 219 -7.16 -31.21 46.70
CA PRO A 219 -8.23 -31.64 47.57
C PRO A 219 -9.56 -31.76 46.81
N ALA A 220 -10.28 -32.84 47.13
CA ALA A 220 -11.57 -33.25 46.60
C ALA A 220 -12.75 -32.39 47.12
N ALA A 221 -13.87 -32.50 46.41
CA ALA A 221 -15.13 -31.80 46.65
C ALA A 221 -15.78 -32.13 48.01
N ALA A 222 -16.47 -31.12 48.59
CA ALA A 222 -17.49 -31.32 49.62
C ALA A 222 -18.70 -30.41 49.35
N ALA A 223 -19.89 -30.95 49.60
CA ALA A 223 -21.20 -30.44 49.21
C ALA A 223 -21.76 -29.32 50.14
N THR A 224 -22.67 -28.55 49.55
CA THR A 224 -23.69 -27.56 50.03
C THR A 224 -24.38 -27.84 51.39
N PRO A 225 -25.08 -26.89 52.07
CA PRO A 225 -26.05 -25.94 51.47
C PRO A 225 -26.35 -24.57 52.14
N GLY A 226 -27.02 -23.69 51.35
CA GLY A 226 -28.19 -22.91 51.81
C GLY A 226 -28.02 -21.41 52.11
N LEU A 227 -28.56 -20.56 51.22
CA LEU A 227 -29.62 -19.54 51.47
C LEU A 227 -29.55 -18.36 50.48
N SER A 228 -30.68 -18.05 49.86
CA SER A 228 -30.99 -16.92 48.96
C SER A 228 -31.93 -15.94 49.71
N PRO A 229 -32.50 -14.86 49.12
CA PRO A 229 -31.99 -13.84 48.18
C PRO A 229 -32.40 -12.40 48.63
N ARG A 230 -31.98 -11.33 47.92
CA ARG A 230 -32.68 -10.02 47.76
C ARG A 230 -31.94 -9.17 46.70
N GLN A 231 -32.51 -8.98 45.50
CA GLN A 231 -33.22 -7.75 45.01
C GLN A 231 -32.45 -6.43 45.29
N GLY A 232 -32.21 -5.49 44.37
CA GLY A 232 -32.66 -5.25 42.99
C GLY A 232 -31.93 -4.02 42.40
N HIS A 233 -31.95 -3.89 41.07
CA HIS A 233 -31.71 -2.65 40.30
C HIS A 233 -32.80 -1.58 40.61
N PRO A 234 -32.70 -0.26 40.26
CA PRO A 234 -32.09 0.26 39.02
C PRO A 234 -31.45 1.69 39.06
N PHE A 235 -30.83 2.09 37.93
CA PHE A 235 -30.67 3.49 37.45
C PHE A 235 -32.07 4.12 37.15
N PRO A 236 -32.31 5.43 36.83
CA PRO A 236 -31.42 6.44 36.21
C PRO A 236 -31.62 7.91 36.70
N ALA A 237 -30.91 8.89 36.12
CA ALA A 237 -31.48 10.08 35.44
C ALA A 237 -30.52 11.28 35.34
N GLN A 238 -30.46 11.84 34.14
CA GLN A 238 -29.90 13.15 33.76
C GLN A 238 -30.73 14.30 34.33
N GLN A 239 -30.10 15.46 34.61
CA GLN A 239 -30.73 16.76 34.38
C GLN A 239 -29.74 17.76 33.78
N ARG A 240 -30.11 18.26 32.60
CA ARG A 240 -29.61 19.50 31.98
C ARG A 240 -30.23 20.68 32.72
N GLY A 241 -29.44 21.72 32.96
CA GLY A 241 -29.94 23.03 33.37
C GLY A 241 -29.18 24.11 32.62
N LEU A 242 -29.88 24.88 31.80
CA LEU A 242 -29.56 26.25 31.40
C LEU A 242 -30.88 26.97 31.06
N PRO A 243 -30.91 28.30 31.24
CA PRO A 243 -32.04 29.09 31.72
C PRO A 243 -33.15 29.35 30.70
#